data_AF-D6V853-F1
#
_entry.id   AF-D6V853-F1
#
_cell.length_a   1.000
_cell.length_b   1.000
_cell.length_c   1.000
_cell.angle_alpha   90.00
_cell.angle_beta   90.00
_cell.angle_gamma   90.00
#
_symmetry.space_group_name_H-M   'P 1'
#
loop_
_entity.id
_entity.type
_entity.pdbx_description
1 polymer ?
#
loop_
_entity_poly.entity_id
_entity_poly.type
_entity_poly.pdbx_seq_one_letter_code
_entity_poly.pdbx_strand_id
1 'polypeptide(L)'
;MPFELGRPLGPPSNPAFQKRVIRTALRLLEREEGTGTIDNFPDDDPRSVPDAAWRPPITSSFLSEEPNAALARWLREEIRLLAQAHQQWKARHNRTTVGFARVSIEECADFVGGWMTGAVTPSPWSDLSGSMMLRFCVDDLKAYCLEAGAAGDGQPSGKQLREWFWNGTATGSAIRALRKVLQASDDERLSRIVSTFLVPAAQIRPGE
;
A
#
# COMPACT_ATOMS: atom_id res chain seq x y z
N MET A 1 15.55 4.31 -7.95
CA MET A 1 15.89 2.88 -7.86
C MET A 1 15.03 2.14 -8.88
N PRO A 2 15.61 1.50 -9.91
CA PRO A 2 14.85 0.88 -11.01
C PRO A 2 14.03 -0.35 -10.57
N PHE A 3 14.38 -0.97 -9.44
CA PHE A 3 13.64 -2.08 -8.83
C PHE A 3 12.85 -1.62 -7.60
N GLU A 4 11.53 -1.71 -7.68
CA GLU A 4 10.63 -1.38 -6.58
C GLU A 4 10.72 -2.42 -5.44
N LEU A 5 10.67 -1.95 -4.19
CA LEU A 5 10.46 -2.76 -2.97
C LEU A 5 11.50 -3.88 -2.71
N GLY A 6 12.78 -3.62 -2.94
CA GLY A 6 13.84 -4.56 -2.54
C GLY A 6 13.79 -5.89 -3.30
N ARG A 7 13.39 -5.87 -4.57
CA ARG A 7 13.39 -7.03 -5.47
C ARG A 7 14.56 -6.95 -6.45
N PRO A 8 15.80 -7.18 -5.98
CA PRO A 8 17.00 -6.91 -6.79
C PRO A 8 17.09 -7.76 -8.05
N LEU A 9 16.35 -8.88 -8.12
CA LEU A 9 16.43 -9.84 -9.22
C LEU A 9 15.32 -9.69 -10.28
N GLY A 10 14.40 -8.73 -10.10
CA GLY A 10 13.27 -8.53 -11.02
C GLY A 10 12.02 -9.38 -10.71
N PRO A 11 11.14 -9.64 -11.71
CA PRO A 11 9.84 -10.27 -11.52
C PRO A 11 9.92 -11.71 -11.00
N PRO A 12 8.98 -12.14 -10.13
CA PRO A 12 8.81 -13.56 -9.85
C PRO A 12 8.43 -14.29 -11.15
N SER A 13 8.79 -15.58 -11.25
CA SER A 13 8.50 -16.43 -12.41
C SER A 13 9.14 -16.00 -13.74
N ASN A 14 10.12 -15.09 -13.72
CA ASN A 14 10.95 -14.78 -14.89
C ASN A 14 12.41 -15.22 -14.66
N PRO A 15 12.71 -16.54 -14.72
CA PRO A 15 14.03 -17.06 -14.43
C PRO A 15 15.08 -16.58 -15.43
N ALA A 16 14.69 -16.27 -16.67
CA ALA A 16 15.60 -15.73 -17.68
C ALA A 16 16.13 -14.35 -17.26
N PHE A 17 15.24 -13.43 -16.89
CA PHE A 17 15.61 -12.10 -16.39
C PHE A 17 16.44 -12.20 -15.11
N GLN A 18 15.99 -12.98 -14.12
CA GLN A 18 16.68 -13.17 -12.85
C GLN A 18 18.11 -13.70 -13.07
N LYS A 19 18.30 -14.70 -13.94
CA LYS A 19 19.63 -15.23 -14.27
C LYS A 19 20.53 -14.19 -14.95
N ARG A 20 19.99 -13.29 -15.79
CA ARG A 20 20.78 -12.19 -16.37
C ARG A 20 21.26 -11.21 -15.31
N VAL A 21 20.38 -10.82 -14.38
CA VAL A 21 20.74 -9.95 -13.26
C VAL A 21 21.85 -10.59 -12.44
N ILE A 22 21.67 -11.84 -12.02
CA ILE A 22 22.65 -12.59 -11.22
C ILE A 22 23.99 -12.70 -11.95
N ARG A 23 24.00 -13.10 -13.23
CA ARG A 23 25.24 -13.22 -14.02
C ARG A 23 25.95 -11.87 -14.18
N THR A 24 25.20 -10.79 -14.36
CA THR A 24 25.81 -9.45 -14.50
C THR A 24 26.43 -9.01 -13.18
N ALA A 25 25.75 -9.25 -12.05
CA ALA A 25 26.30 -8.98 -10.73
C ALA A 25 27.55 -9.84 -10.44
N LEU A 26 27.52 -11.14 -10.75
CA LEU A 26 28.66 -12.04 -10.53
C LEU A 26 29.89 -11.68 -11.39
N ARG A 27 29.69 -11.21 -12.63
CA ARG A 27 30.79 -10.72 -13.49
C ARG A 27 31.53 -9.51 -12.91
N LEU A 28 30.93 -8.77 -11.96
CA LEU A 28 31.65 -7.70 -11.27
C LEU A 28 32.76 -8.25 -10.37
N LEU A 29 32.61 -9.48 -9.85
CA LEU A 29 33.62 -10.13 -9.02
C LEU A 29 34.82 -10.64 -9.83
N GLU A 30 34.66 -10.81 -11.15
CA GLU A 30 35.72 -11.25 -12.07
C GLU A 30 36.60 -10.09 -12.54
N ARG A 31 36.24 -8.83 -12.23
CA ARG A 31 37.03 -7.67 -12.63
C ARG A 31 38.26 -7.53 -11.74
N GLU A 32 39.43 -7.48 -12.36
CA GLU A 32 40.72 -7.31 -11.68
C GLU A 32 41.07 -5.83 -11.39
N GLU A 33 40.27 -4.88 -11.90
CA GLU A 33 40.52 -3.45 -11.72
C GLU A 33 40.19 -2.98 -10.29
N GLY A 34 41.18 -2.34 -9.67
CA GLY A 34 41.15 -1.88 -8.29
C GLY A 34 40.22 -0.70 -8.02
N THR A 35 39.72 -0.65 -6.78
CA THR A 35 38.61 0.15 -6.22
C THR A 35 37.21 -0.37 -6.54
N GLY A 36 36.34 -0.37 -5.53
CA GLY A 36 34.99 -0.96 -5.60
C GLY A 36 34.17 -0.36 -6.74
N THR A 37 33.97 -1.14 -7.80
CA THR A 37 33.25 -0.70 -8.99
C THR A 37 31.76 -0.90 -8.81
N ILE A 38 30.98 0.18 -8.97
CA ILE A 38 29.52 0.14 -9.04
C ILE A 38 29.14 0.26 -10.52
N ASP A 39 28.40 -0.72 -11.04
CA ASP A 39 27.93 -0.76 -12.42
C ASP A 39 26.39 -0.86 -12.48
N ASN A 40 25.79 -0.35 -13.54
CA ASN A 40 24.34 -0.36 -13.73
C ASN A 40 23.91 -1.56 -14.56
N PHE A 41 22.85 -2.25 -14.12
CA PHE A 41 22.19 -3.24 -14.96
C PHE A 41 21.39 -2.53 -16.06
N PRO A 42 21.54 -2.93 -17.35
CA PRO A 42 21.03 -2.14 -18.47
C PRO A 42 19.50 -2.23 -18.66
N ASP A 43 18.85 -3.26 -18.12
CA ASP A 43 17.41 -3.46 -18.28
C ASP A 43 16.64 -2.98 -17.04
N ASP A 44 15.55 -2.26 -17.25
CA ASP A 44 14.59 -1.94 -16.19
C ASP A 44 13.77 -3.17 -15.76
N ASP A 45 13.15 -3.11 -14.57
CA ASP A 45 12.19 -4.12 -14.13
C ASP A 45 11.00 -4.16 -15.10
N PRO A 46 10.70 -5.30 -15.75
CA PRO A 46 9.56 -5.41 -16.67
C PRO A 46 8.21 -5.02 -16.05
N ARG A 47 8.06 -5.11 -14.72
CA ARG A 47 6.84 -4.70 -14.00
C ARG A 47 6.73 -3.21 -13.77
N SER A 48 7.78 -2.44 -14.06
CA SER A 48 7.76 -0.98 -14.00
C SER A 48 7.00 -0.39 -15.19
N VAL A 49 6.91 -1.13 -16.30
CA VAL A 49 6.19 -0.73 -17.51
C VAL A 49 4.69 -0.67 -17.22
N PRO A 50 4.04 0.50 -17.39
CA PRO A 50 2.60 0.62 -17.22
C PRO A 50 1.83 -0.22 -18.24
N ASP A 51 0.78 -0.91 -17.78
CA ASP A 51 -0.18 -1.58 -18.65
C ASP A 51 -1.28 -0.58 -19.06
N ALA A 52 -1.29 -0.19 -20.33
CA ALA A 52 -2.26 0.76 -20.88
C ALA A 52 -3.70 0.20 -20.94
N ALA A 53 -3.87 -1.12 -20.93
CA ALA A 53 -5.16 -1.78 -20.93
C ALA A 53 -5.75 -1.91 -19.52
N TRP A 54 -4.92 -1.78 -18.47
CA TRP A 54 -5.40 -1.86 -17.09
C TRP A 54 -6.43 -0.76 -16.79
N ARG A 55 -7.49 -1.15 -16.07
CA ARG A 55 -8.50 -0.25 -15.54
C ARG A 55 -8.67 -0.56 -14.05
N PRO A 56 -8.70 0.47 -13.19
CA PRO A 56 -8.95 0.24 -11.78
C PRO A 56 -10.36 -0.32 -11.55
N PRO A 57 -10.57 -1.09 -10.47
CA PRO A 57 -11.91 -1.51 -10.08
C PRO A 57 -12.78 -0.29 -9.75
N ILE A 58 -14.09 -0.48 -9.84
CA ILE A 58 -15.06 0.58 -9.50
C ILE A 58 -14.93 0.91 -8.01
N THR A 59 -14.68 2.18 -7.71
CA THR A 59 -14.62 2.74 -6.36
C THR A 59 -15.73 3.77 -6.16
N SER A 60 -15.94 4.20 -4.91
CA SER A 60 -16.87 5.28 -4.62
C SER A 60 -16.39 6.59 -5.24
N SER A 61 -17.31 7.39 -5.78
CA SER A 61 -17.01 8.80 -6.10
C SER A 61 -16.97 9.59 -4.80
N PHE A 62 -15.85 10.22 -4.48
CA PHE A 62 -15.67 11.04 -3.29
C PHE A 62 -14.94 12.33 -3.65
N LEU A 63 -15.18 13.41 -2.90
CA LEU A 63 -14.39 14.64 -3.03
C LEU A 63 -13.24 14.59 -2.00
N SER A 64 -12.06 15.06 -2.41
CA SER A 64 -10.84 14.96 -1.60
C SER A 64 -10.82 15.88 -0.36
N GLU A 65 -11.80 16.78 -0.22
CA GLU A 65 -11.94 17.75 0.88
C GLU A 65 -13.26 17.59 1.64
N GLU A 66 -13.73 16.35 1.77
CA GLU A 66 -14.93 16.04 2.55
C GLU A 66 -14.63 16.05 4.06
N PRO A 67 -15.63 16.37 4.90
CA PRO A 67 -15.50 16.21 6.35
C PRO A 67 -15.11 14.79 6.74
N ASN A 68 -14.38 14.62 7.85
CA ASN A 68 -13.91 13.31 8.32
C ASN A 68 -15.01 12.25 8.41
N ALA A 69 -16.22 12.63 8.83
CA ALA A 69 -17.37 11.72 8.89
C ALA A 69 -17.84 11.23 7.51
N ALA A 70 -17.76 12.09 6.49
CA ALA A 70 -18.06 11.70 5.12
C ALA A 70 -16.96 10.79 4.55
N LEU A 71 -15.69 11.10 4.78
CA LEU A 71 -14.57 10.22 4.39
C LEU A 71 -14.64 8.85 5.05
N ALA A 72 -14.98 8.76 6.34
CA ALA A 72 -15.16 7.48 7.04
C ALA A 72 -16.28 6.63 6.41
N ARG A 73 -17.38 7.26 6.01
CA ARG A 73 -18.48 6.59 5.30
C ARG A 73 -18.06 6.12 3.91
N TRP A 74 -17.32 6.95 3.15
CA TRP A 74 -16.83 6.58 1.83
C TRP A 74 -15.80 5.45 1.87
N LEU A 75 -14.91 5.47 2.86
CA LEU A 75 -14.00 4.36 3.16
C LEU A 75 -14.78 3.04 3.32
N ARG A 76 -15.81 3.03 4.18
CA ARG A 76 -16.61 1.82 4.41
C ARG A 76 -17.30 1.31 3.14
N GLU A 77 -17.89 2.22 2.37
CA GLU A 77 -18.55 1.85 1.11
C GLU A 77 -17.56 1.33 0.08
N GLU A 78 -16.37 1.92 -0.02
CA GLU A 78 -15.34 1.47 -0.93
C GLU A 78 -14.84 0.05 -0.59
N ILE A 79 -14.64 -0.26 0.70
CA ILE A 79 -14.28 -1.62 1.13
C ILE A 79 -15.34 -2.65 0.71
N ARG A 80 -16.62 -2.29 0.80
CA ARG A 80 -17.73 -3.12 0.33
C ARG A 80 -17.70 -3.31 -1.18
N LEU A 81 -17.47 -2.25 -1.96
CA LEU A 81 -17.41 -2.31 -3.42
C LEU A 81 -16.25 -3.17 -3.93
N LEU A 82 -15.11 -3.13 -3.24
CA LEU A 82 -13.91 -3.89 -3.61
C LEU A 82 -13.96 -5.37 -3.21
N ALA A 83 -14.99 -5.81 -2.48
CA ALA A 83 -15.10 -7.19 -1.98
C ALA A 83 -14.99 -8.24 -3.07
N GLN A 84 -15.71 -8.09 -4.18
CA GLN A 84 -15.68 -9.07 -5.26
C GLN A 84 -14.28 -9.16 -5.90
N ALA A 85 -13.63 -8.02 -6.15
CA ALA A 85 -12.28 -7.97 -6.72
C ALA A 85 -11.26 -8.61 -5.76
N HIS A 86 -11.34 -8.34 -4.47
CA HIS A 86 -10.46 -8.98 -3.49
C HIS A 86 -10.68 -10.50 -3.41
N GLN A 87 -11.92 -11.00 -3.54
CA GLN A 87 -12.18 -12.44 -3.63
C GLN A 87 -11.54 -13.05 -4.89
N GLN A 88 -11.61 -12.38 -6.04
CA GLN A 88 -10.95 -12.81 -7.27
C GLN A 88 -9.43 -12.90 -7.11
N TRP A 89 -8.82 -11.90 -6.45
CA TRP A 89 -7.39 -11.93 -6.11
C TRP A 89 -7.02 -13.19 -5.33
N LYS A 90 -7.75 -13.49 -4.25
CA LYS A 90 -7.52 -14.68 -3.42
C LYS A 90 -7.68 -15.97 -4.22
N ALA A 91 -8.73 -16.07 -5.04
CA ALA A 91 -8.96 -17.25 -5.88
C ALA A 91 -7.82 -17.49 -6.88
N ARG A 92 -7.27 -16.42 -7.46
CA ARG A 92 -6.17 -16.50 -8.44
C ARG A 92 -4.81 -16.76 -7.83
N HIS A 93 -4.52 -16.18 -6.67
CA HIS A 93 -3.19 -16.21 -6.07
C HIS A 93 -3.05 -17.18 -4.90
N ASN A 94 -4.16 -17.70 -4.38
CA ASN A 94 -4.23 -18.56 -3.20
C ASN A 94 -3.51 -17.98 -1.97
N ARG A 95 -3.46 -16.65 -1.86
CA ARG A 95 -2.83 -15.91 -0.76
C ARG A 95 -3.42 -14.50 -0.65
N THR A 96 -3.30 -13.91 0.53
CA THR A 96 -3.58 -12.49 0.81
C THR A 96 -2.59 -11.98 1.85
N THR A 97 -2.31 -10.69 1.80
CA THR A 97 -1.52 -9.94 2.79
C THR A 97 -2.39 -9.24 3.82
N VAL A 98 -3.72 -9.33 3.68
CA VAL A 98 -4.71 -8.85 4.66
C VAL A 98 -4.82 -9.83 5.83
N GLY A 99 -4.92 -9.30 7.04
CA GLY A 99 -5.22 -10.06 8.27
C GLY A 99 -4.29 -9.74 9.44
N PHE A 100 -3.45 -8.70 9.33
CA PHE A 100 -2.52 -8.33 10.37
C PHE A 100 -3.22 -7.78 11.62
N ALA A 101 -4.36 -7.09 11.45
CA ALA A 101 -5.20 -6.58 12.53
C ALA A 101 -6.02 -7.66 13.24
N ARG A 102 -6.09 -8.87 12.66
CA ARG A 102 -6.85 -10.04 13.16
C ARG A 102 -8.36 -9.82 13.32
N VAL A 103 -8.90 -8.79 12.68
CA VAL A 103 -10.33 -8.49 12.58
C VAL A 103 -10.73 -8.47 11.10
N SER A 104 -12.04 -8.40 10.81
CA SER A 104 -12.52 -8.25 9.43
C SER A 104 -12.09 -6.91 8.82
N ILE A 105 -12.07 -6.84 7.49
CA ILE A 105 -11.67 -5.60 6.81
C ILE A 105 -12.69 -4.48 7.02
N GLU A 106 -13.95 -4.83 7.21
CA GLU A 106 -15.02 -3.92 7.60
C GLU A 106 -14.79 -3.35 9.02
N GLU A 107 -14.38 -4.20 9.97
CA GLU A 107 -13.98 -3.75 11.31
C GLU A 107 -12.74 -2.85 11.27
N CYS A 108 -11.77 -3.12 10.37
CA CYS A 108 -10.64 -2.22 10.15
C CYS A 108 -11.09 -0.84 9.65
N ALA A 109 -12.03 -0.79 8.70
CA ALA A 109 -12.59 0.45 8.17
C ALA A 109 -13.34 1.23 9.25
N ASP A 110 -14.14 0.55 10.07
CA ASP A 110 -14.87 1.15 11.18
C ASP A 110 -13.94 1.69 12.26
N PHE A 111 -12.91 0.93 12.62
CA PHE A 111 -11.91 1.35 13.58
C PHE A 111 -11.23 2.64 13.10
N VAL A 112 -10.73 2.67 11.86
CA VAL A 112 -10.12 3.87 11.26
C VAL A 112 -11.11 5.05 11.23
N GLY A 113 -12.37 4.81 10.85
CA GLY A 113 -13.42 5.84 10.84
C GLY A 113 -13.69 6.43 12.23
N GLY A 114 -13.66 5.60 13.28
CA GLY A 114 -13.77 6.03 14.68
C GLY A 114 -12.66 7.01 15.07
N TRP A 115 -11.41 6.71 14.70
CA TRP A 115 -10.27 7.62 14.94
C TRP A 115 -10.40 8.96 14.20
N MET A 116 -10.95 8.96 12.98
CA MET A 116 -11.15 10.20 12.22
C MET A 116 -12.24 11.09 12.80
N THR A 117 -13.25 10.50 13.44
CA THR A 117 -14.45 11.18 13.95
C THR A 117 -14.41 11.46 15.45
N GLY A 118 -13.36 10.99 16.15
CA GLY A 118 -13.23 11.10 17.60
C GLY A 118 -14.01 10.03 18.38
N ALA A 119 -14.73 9.14 17.69
CA ALA A 119 -15.41 7.97 18.29
C ALA A 119 -14.43 6.79 18.46
N VAL A 120 -13.28 7.04 19.08
CA VAL A 120 -12.20 6.05 19.24
C VAL A 120 -12.68 4.91 20.13
N THR A 121 -12.61 3.68 19.62
CA THR A 121 -12.84 2.47 20.41
C THR A 121 -11.52 1.90 20.91
N PRO A 122 -11.50 1.26 22.09
CA PRO A 122 -10.34 0.50 22.54
C PRO A 122 -10.00 -0.62 21.56
N SER A 123 -8.74 -1.05 21.56
CA SER A 123 -8.35 -2.28 20.86
C SER A 123 -9.17 -3.46 21.39
N PRO A 124 -9.71 -4.33 20.51
CA PRO A 124 -10.36 -5.56 20.93
C PRO A 124 -9.37 -6.58 21.51
N TRP A 125 -8.07 -6.38 21.28
CA TRP A 125 -6.99 -7.24 21.75
C TRP A 125 -6.27 -6.60 22.94
N SER A 126 -6.23 -7.29 24.08
CA SER A 126 -5.63 -6.79 25.32
C SER A 126 -4.11 -6.64 25.24
N ASP A 127 -3.45 -7.40 24.35
CA ASP A 127 -2.02 -7.36 24.08
C ASP A 127 -1.62 -6.29 23.05
N LEU A 128 -2.59 -5.62 22.42
CA LEU A 128 -2.35 -4.61 21.39
C LEU A 128 -2.89 -3.24 21.82
N SER A 129 -2.02 -2.23 21.89
CA SER A 129 -2.46 -0.85 22.13
C SER A 129 -3.33 -0.33 20.97
N GLY A 130 -4.28 0.56 21.23
CA GLY A 130 -5.14 1.16 20.20
C GLY A 130 -4.39 1.82 19.03
N SER A 131 -3.23 2.44 19.29
CA SER A 131 -2.38 3.03 18.25
C SER A 131 -1.73 1.99 17.33
N MET A 132 -1.34 0.84 17.87
CA MET A 132 -0.84 -0.29 17.08
C MET A 132 -1.97 -0.98 16.30
N MET A 133 -3.15 -1.13 16.92
CA MET A 133 -4.34 -1.61 16.22
C MET A 133 -4.66 -0.72 15.03
N LEU A 134 -4.64 0.61 15.22
CA LEU A 134 -4.87 1.57 14.15
C LEU A 134 -3.89 1.37 12.99
N ARG A 135 -2.59 1.23 13.29
CA ARG A 135 -1.58 0.96 12.29
C ARG A 135 -1.89 -0.32 11.51
N PHE A 136 -2.26 -1.40 12.21
CA PHE A 136 -2.51 -2.69 11.58
C PHE A 136 -3.76 -2.64 10.68
N CYS A 137 -4.82 -1.98 11.14
CA CYS A 137 -6.01 -1.73 10.32
C CYS A 137 -5.65 -0.95 9.05
N VAL A 138 -4.84 0.09 9.16
CA VAL A 138 -4.40 0.88 8.00
C VAL A 138 -3.57 0.03 7.03
N ASP A 139 -2.68 -0.83 7.52
CA ASP A 139 -1.87 -1.71 6.67
C ASP A 139 -2.74 -2.76 5.97
N ASP A 140 -3.73 -3.34 6.65
CA ASP A 140 -4.71 -4.25 6.05
C ASP A 140 -5.58 -3.55 4.99
N LEU A 141 -6.02 -2.31 5.24
CA LEU A 141 -6.81 -1.53 4.26
C LEU A 141 -6.01 -1.22 2.99
N LYS A 142 -4.73 -0.82 3.13
CA LYS A 142 -3.84 -0.64 1.97
C LYS A 142 -3.69 -1.94 1.19
N ALA A 143 -3.41 -3.04 1.88
CA ALA A 143 -3.25 -4.36 1.27
C ALA A 143 -4.50 -4.77 0.50
N TYR A 144 -5.67 -4.66 1.14
CA TYR A 144 -6.96 -5.02 0.56
C TYR A 144 -7.25 -4.23 -0.72
N CYS A 145 -7.09 -2.91 -0.71
CA CYS A 145 -7.30 -2.09 -1.91
C CYS A 145 -6.30 -2.44 -3.01
N LEU A 146 -5.01 -2.58 -2.70
CA LEU A 146 -3.99 -2.88 -3.71
C LEU A 146 -4.16 -4.28 -4.32
N GLU A 147 -4.55 -5.27 -3.52
CA GLU A 147 -4.91 -6.62 -3.98
C GLU A 147 -6.14 -6.60 -4.88
N ALA A 148 -7.18 -5.84 -4.50
CA ALA A 148 -8.37 -5.65 -5.34
C ALA A 148 -8.04 -4.92 -6.66
N GLY A 149 -7.18 -3.91 -6.62
CA GLY A 149 -6.72 -3.17 -7.81
C GLY A 149 -5.95 -4.03 -8.81
N ALA A 150 -5.28 -5.07 -8.32
CA ALA A 150 -4.50 -6.02 -9.11
C ALA A 150 -5.24 -7.34 -9.41
N ALA A 151 -6.54 -7.44 -9.08
CA ALA A 151 -7.31 -8.67 -9.22
C ALA A 151 -7.77 -8.98 -10.66
N GLY A 152 -7.92 -7.94 -11.49
CA GLY A 152 -8.40 -8.06 -12.86
C GLY A 152 -7.39 -8.73 -13.81
N ASP A 153 -7.72 -8.71 -15.11
CA ASP A 153 -6.88 -9.35 -16.13
C ASP A 153 -5.66 -8.52 -16.53
N GLY A 154 -5.71 -7.20 -16.34
CA GLY A 154 -4.57 -6.31 -16.54
C GLY A 154 -3.42 -6.57 -15.56
N GLN A 155 -2.21 -6.17 -15.94
CA GLN A 155 -1.00 -6.30 -15.14
C GLN A 155 -0.47 -4.90 -14.79
N PRO A 156 -1.14 -4.18 -13.86
CA PRO A 156 -0.74 -2.81 -13.55
C PRO A 156 0.67 -2.75 -12.97
N SER A 157 1.42 -1.72 -13.35
CA SER A 157 2.69 -1.44 -12.71
C SER A 157 2.49 -1.01 -11.25
N GLY A 158 3.54 -1.16 -10.44
CA GLY A 158 3.52 -0.68 -9.06
C GLY A 158 3.21 0.83 -8.97
N LYS A 159 3.62 1.61 -9.98
CA LYS A 159 3.29 3.04 -10.08
C LYS A 159 1.79 3.24 -10.32
N GLN A 160 1.19 2.54 -11.27
CA GLN A 160 -0.25 2.64 -11.56
C GLN A 160 -1.11 2.31 -10.34
N LEU A 161 -0.79 1.21 -9.65
CA LEU A 161 -1.52 0.83 -8.42
C LEU A 161 -1.40 1.88 -7.32
N ARG A 162 -0.19 2.43 -7.11
CA ARG A 162 0.01 3.48 -6.10
C ARG A 162 -0.71 4.78 -6.46
N GLU A 163 -0.64 5.20 -7.72
CA GLU A 163 -1.31 6.43 -8.18
C GLU A 163 -2.83 6.30 -8.03
N TRP A 164 -3.39 5.16 -8.44
CA TRP A 164 -4.80 4.87 -8.22
C TRP A 164 -5.15 4.85 -6.73
N PHE A 165 -4.40 4.09 -5.90
CA PHE A 165 -4.70 4.00 -4.47
C PHE A 165 -4.67 5.38 -3.81
N TRP A 166 -3.61 6.17 -4.00
CA TRP A 166 -3.44 7.42 -3.26
C TRP A 166 -4.24 8.61 -3.81
N ASN A 167 -4.66 8.58 -5.07
CA ASN A 167 -5.36 9.69 -5.72
C ASN A 167 -6.78 9.36 -6.20
N GLY A 168 -7.16 8.08 -6.25
CA GLY A 168 -8.43 7.62 -6.80
C GLY A 168 -9.25 6.76 -5.84
N THR A 169 -8.86 6.67 -4.56
CA THR A 169 -9.61 5.89 -3.55
C THR A 169 -9.97 6.72 -2.32
N ALA A 170 -11.16 6.45 -1.78
CA ALA A 170 -11.64 7.04 -0.53
C ALA A 170 -10.74 6.59 0.63
N THR A 171 -10.25 5.35 0.58
CA THR A 171 -9.32 4.77 1.55
C THR A 171 -8.01 5.53 1.62
N GLY A 172 -7.38 5.80 0.48
CA GLY A 172 -6.14 6.60 0.42
C GLY A 172 -6.34 8.01 0.97
N SER A 173 -7.50 8.62 0.70
CA SER A 173 -7.85 9.96 1.20
C SER A 173 -8.15 9.97 2.70
N ALA A 174 -8.85 8.96 3.21
CA ALA A 174 -9.11 8.77 4.62
C ALA A 174 -7.82 8.59 5.42
N ILE A 175 -6.85 7.81 4.92
CA ILE A 175 -5.55 7.62 5.57
C ILE A 175 -4.75 8.94 5.61
N ARG A 176 -4.81 9.76 4.55
CA ARG A 176 -4.18 11.09 4.56
C ARG A 176 -4.83 12.03 5.58
N ALA A 177 -6.15 12.06 5.64
CA ALA A 177 -6.89 12.87 6.62
C ALA A 177 -6.58 12.41 8.06
N LEU A 178 -6.61 11.10 8.30
CA LEU A 178 -6.22 10.49 9.58
C LEU A 178 -4.81 10.92 10.00
N ARG A 179 -3.84 10.90 9.05
CA ARG A 179 -2.48 11.35 9.34
C ARG A 179 -2.45 12.80 9.83
N LYS A 180 -3.13 13.71 9.13
CA LYS A 180 -3.20 15.13 9.52
C LYS A 180 -3.80 15.32 10.91
N VAL A 181 -4.88 14.60 11.22
CA VAL A 181 -5.57 14.70 12.52
C VAL A 181 -4.66 14.22 13.66
N LEU A 182 -3.98 13.10 13.49
CA LEU A 182 -3.26 12.45 14.59
C LEU A 182 -1.78 12.85 14.70
N GLN A 183 -1.21 13.48 13.67
CA GLN A 183 0.15 14.01 13.74
C GLN A 183 0.27 15.14 14.79
N ALA A 184 -0.81 15.89 15.01
CA ALA A 184 -0.90 16.94 16.02
C ALA A 184 -1.30 16.42 17.42
N SER A 185 -1.34 15.11 17.64
CA SER A 185 -1.69 14.53 18.94
C SER A 185 -0.57 14.71 19.96
N ASP A 186 -0.94 14.96 21.22
CA ASP A 186 -0.01 15.02 22.36
C ASP A 186 0.59 13.65 22.72
N ASP A 187 0.03 12.54 22.23
CA ASP A 187 0.63 11.21 22.37
C ASP A 187 1.80 11.07 21.38
N GLU A 188 3.03 11.24 21.87
CA GLU A 188 4.26 11.13 21.08
C GLU A 188 4.38 9.80 20.32
N ARG A 189 3.93 8.69 20.93
CA ARG A 189 4.01 7.37 20.31
C ARG A 189 3.04 7.29 19.14
N LEU A 190 1.81 7.77 19.33
CA LEU A 190 0.81 7.85 18.26
C LEU A 190 1.27 8.76 17.13
N SER A 191 1.73 9.97 17.44
CA SER A 191 2.24 10.93 16.45
C SER A 191 3.39 10.35 15.64
N ARG A 192 4.34 9.65 16.28
CA ARG A 192 5.44 8.97 15.59
C ARG A 192 4.96 7.83 14.69
N ILE A 193 4.03 7.00 15.16
CA ILE A 193 3.46 5.90 14.36
C ILE A 193 2.81 6.46 13.10
N VAL A 194 1.96 7.48 13.28
CA VAL A 194 1.19 8.12 12.23
C VAL A 194 2.10 8.79 11.20
N SER A 195 3.11 9.51 11.66
CA SER A 195 4.05 10.24 10.79
C SER A 195 4.94 9.30 9.95
N THR A 196 5.22 8.10 10.46
CA THR A 196 6.21 7.19 9.84
C THR A 196 5.56 6.10 8.98
N PHE A 197 4.44 5.51 9.42
CA PHE A 197 3.95 4.25 8.87
C PHE A 197 2.67 4.38 8.03
N LEU A 198 1.87 5.43 8.23
CA LEU A 198 0.55 5.52 7.59
C LEU A 198 0.66 5.94 6.12
N VAL A 199 1.45 6.97 5.82
CA VAL A 199 1.63 7.48 4.45
C VAL A 199 3.11 7.36 4.06
N PRO A 200 3.46 6.65 2.98
CA PRO A 200 4.84 6.59 2.48
C PRO A 200 5.37 7.99 2.15
N ALA A 201 6.65 8.24 2.42
CA ALA A 201 7.28 9.55 2.21
C ALA A 201 7.07 10.10 0.78
N ALA A 202 7.17 9.24 -0.24
CA ALA A 202 6.96 9.59 -1.64
C ALA A 202 5.51 10.01 -1.98
N GLN A 203 4.58 9.84 -1.05
CA GLN A 203 3.17 10.17 -1.20
C GLN A 203 2.76 11.37 -0.33
N ILE A 204 3.62 11.87 0.55
CA ILE A 204 3.35 13.09 1.32
C ILE A 204 3.37 14.28 0.36
N ARG A 205 2.31 15.09 0.35
CA ARG A 205 2.24 16.27 -0.53
C ARG A 205 3.09 17.40 0.05
N PRO A 206 3.76 18.22 -0.78
CA PRO A 206 4.48 19.39 -0.28
C PRO A 206 3.55 20.30 0.51
N GLY A 207 3.89 20.58 1.78
CA GLY A 207 3.06 21.38 2.69
C GLY A 207 2.12 20.59 3.62
N GLU A 208 2.15 19.25 3.57
CA GLU A 208 1.48 18.33 4.54
C GLU A 208 2.44 17.67 5.53
#